data_AF-A0A2M8Y484-F1
#
_entry.id   AF-A0A2M8Y484-F1
#
_cell.length_a   1.000
_cell.length_b   1.000
_cell.length_c   1.000
_cell.angle_alpha   90.00
_cell.angle_beta   90.00
_cell.angle_gamma   90.00
#
_symmetry.space_group_name_H-M   'P 1'
#
loop_
_entity.id
_entity.type
_entity.pdbx_description
1 polymer ?
#
loop_
_entity_poly.entity_id
_entity_poly.type
_entity_poly.pdbx_seq_one_letter_code
_entity_poly.pdbx_strand_id
1 'polypeptide(L)'
;MAAKNKAVIIQEIDTIIKTGGDIKATDTNTILKDILDCVELNEQGTTGSSTFAFESKTTLTDPHGALLDYSIRGIEGSFANITFKIQIKENNVNDLKFPNDNPQIMKALDSIIDSGQSNQMDFLVKIKKTQTGSTDGKKFRVGSLSFFITKDLFSIKIESQEINDNLFNGDQIFTSIAIHCPKPNIKL
;
A
#
# COMPACT_ATOMS: atom_id res chain seq x y z
N MET A 1 19.68 20.55 21.35
CA MET A 1 20.95 19.82 21.23
C MET A 1 21.12 19.46 19.77
N ALA A 2 22.32 19.56 19.22
CA ALA A 2 22.57 19.19 17.82
C ALA A 2 22.44 17.66 17.67
N ALA A 3 21.86 17.20 16.56
CA ALA A 3 21.71 15.77 16.27
C ALA A 3 23.10 15.11 16.16
N LYS A 4 23.28 13.97 16.83
CA LYS A 4 24.52 13.18 16.80
C LYS A 4 24.47 12.18 15.64
N ASN A 5 25.63 11.93 15.03
CA ASN A 5 25.76 10.89 14.01
C ASN A 5 25.97 9.51 14.64
N LYS A 6 25.83 8.45 13.84
CA LYS A 6 25.86 7.06 14.32
C LYS A 6 27.18 6.72 15.02
N ALA A 7 28.30 7.17 14.46
CA ALA A 7 29.63 6.87 14.98
C ALA A 7 29.84 7.46 16.39
N VAL A 8 29.35 8.68 16.63
CA VAL A 8 29.45 9.35 17.94
C VAL A 8 28.59 8.62 18.99
N ILE A 9 27.38 8.19 18.64
CA ILE A 9 26.50 7.45 19.55
C ILE A 9 27.13 6.11 19.95
N ILE A 10 27.69 5.37 18.99
CA ILE A 10 28.36 4.10 19.27
C ILE A 10 29.58 4.31 20.19
N GLN A 11 30.37 5.36 19.94
CA GLN A 11 31.53 5.66 20.77
C GLN A 11 31.15 6.03 22.21
N GLU A 12 30.04 6.74 22.42
CA GLU A 12 29.52 7.06 23.75
C GLU A 12 29.03 5.80 24.48
N ILE A 13 28.30 4.91 23.80
CA ILE A 13 27.88 3.61 24.35
C ILE A 13 29.09 2.78 24.76
N ASP A 14 30.09 2.64 23.86
CA ASP A 14 31.30 1.86 24.12
C ASP A 14 32.11 2.43 25.29
N THR A 15 32.14 3.75 25.44
CA THR A 15 32.80 4.41 26.56
C THR A 15 32.08 4.11 27.86
N ILE A 16 30.75 4.21 27.91
CA ILE A 16 29.94 3.90 29.10
C ILE A 16 30.13 2.44 29.52
N ILE A 17 30.08 1.50 28.56
CA ILE A 17 30.27 0.07 28.82
C ILE A 17 31.68 -0.21 29.38
N LYS A 18 32.74 0.36 28.79
CA LYS A 18 34.12 0.16 29.23
C LYS A 18 34.45 0.74 30.60
N THR A 19 33.71 1.75 31.05
CA THR A 19 34.02 2.49 32.30
C THR A 19 33.34 1.91 33.54
N GLY A 20 32.49 0.88 33.43
CA GLY A 20 31.89 0.27 34.62
C GLY A 20 30.74 -0.72 34.45
N GLY A 21 30.43 -1.20 33.24
CA GLY A 21 29.49 -2.31 33.01
C GLY A 21 27.99 -2.02 33.22
N ASP A 22 27.62 -1.08 34.09
CA ASP A 22 26.23 -0.73 34.40
C ASP A 22 25.78 0.54 33.68
N ILE A 23 24.86 0.40 32.72
CA ILE A 23 24.21 1.53 32.06
C ILE A 23 23.07 2.01 32.97
N LYS A 24 23.16 3.24 33.51
CA LYS A 24 22.09 3.80 34.33
C LYS A 24 20.88 4.12 33.46
N ALA A 25 19.68 4.09 34.04
CA ALA A 25 18.43 4.39 33.32
C ALA A 25 18.43 5.78 32.65
N THR A 26 19.14 6.75 33.22
CA THR A 26 19.33 8.10 32.64
C THR A 26 20.18 8.08 31.37
N ASP A 27 21.19 7.22 31.35
CA ASP A 27 22.11 7.06 30.22
C ASP A 27 21.39 6.32 29.09
N THR A 28 20.62 5.28 29.42
CA THR A 28 19.73 4.59 28.47
C THR A 28 18.74 5.54 27.81
N ASN A 29 18.06 6.40 28.57
CA ASN A 29 17.10 7.36 28.00
C ASN A 29 17.77 8.40 27.09
N THR A 30 19.00 8.79 27.40
CA THR A 30 19.76 9.73 26.57
C THR A 30 20.21 9.05 25.27
N ILE A 31 20.72 7.82 25.36
CA ILE A 31 21.10 7.00 24.20
C ILE A 31 19.89 6.72 23.31
N LEU A 32 18.74 6.34 23.88
CA LEU A 32 17.52 6.09 23.11
C LEU A 32 17.04 7.35 22.39
N LYS A 33 17.12 8.51 23.04
CA LYS A 33 16.79 9.79 22.41
C LYS A 33 17.77 10.13 21.30
N ASP A 34 19.06 9.94 21.52
CA ASP A 34 20.10 10.17 20.51
C ASP A 34 19.94 9.21 19.32
N ILE A 35 19.53 7.97 19.54
CA ILE A 35 19.19 7.01 18.47
C ILE A 35 17.95 7.46 17.68
N LEU A 36 16.90 7.92 18.37
CA LEU A 36 15.68 8.43 17.72
C LEU A 36 15.91 9.74 16.95
N ASP A 37 16.86 10.56 17.39
CA ASP A 37 17.22 11.81 16.73
C ASP A 37 18.36 11.62 15.69
N CYS A 38 18.96 10.42 15.62
CA CYS A 38 20.03 10.11 14.69
C CYS A 38 19.49 9.85 13.28
N VAL A 39 19.61 10.87 12.45
CA VAL A 39 19.23 10.84 11.03
C VAL A 39 19.88 9.66 10.31
N GLU A 40 21.15 9.32 10.53
CA GLU A 40 21.82 8.18 9.85
C GLU A 40 21.28 6.79 10.24
N LEU A 41 20.74 6.66 11.46
CA LEU A 41 20.15 5.40 11.94
C LEU A 41 18.69 5.27 11.52
N ASN A 42 17.98 6.39 11.43
CA ASN A 42 16.56 6.43 11.04
C ASN A 42 16.36 6.63 9.53
N GLU A 43 17.35 7.18 8.85
CA GLU A 43 17.49 7.25 7.39
C GLU A 43 18.46 6.14 6.93
N GLN A 44 18.08 4.88 7.12
CA GLN A 44 18.45 3.88 6.12
C GLN A 44 17.74 4.24 4.81
N GLY A 45 18.29 5.20 4.08
CA GLY A 45 17.85 5.57 2.73
C GLY A 45 17.92 7.06 2.41
N THR A 46 19.12 7.64 2.41
CA THR A 46 19.44 8.96 1.81
C THR A 46 19.42 8.97 0.27
N THR A 47 18.64 8.09 -0.34
CA THR A 47 18.11 8.22 -1.70
C THR A 47 16.61 8.00 -1.59
N GLY A 48 15.87 9.07 -1.27
CA GLY A 48 14.40 9.09 -1.26
C GLY A 48 13.79 7.75 -0.88
N SER A 49 13.93 7.32 0.37
CA SER A 49 13.29 6.11 0.88
C SER A 49 11.79 6.32 0.78
N SER A 50 11.24 5.96 -0.37
CA SER A 50 9.81 5.92 -0.58
C SER A 50 9.28 4.95 0.46
N THR A 51 8.40 5.43 1.34
CA THR A 51 7.64 4.60 2.29
C THR A 51 6.89 3.46 1.55
N PHE A 52 6.77 3.57 0.24
CA PHE A 52 6.15 2.60 -0.67
C PHE A 52 7.18 1.97 -1.62
N ALA A 53 7.05 0.68 -1.91
CA ALA A 53 7.85 0.05 -2.96
C ALA A 53 7.47 0.61 -4.35
N PHE A 54 6.18 0.92 -4.54
CA PHE A 54 5.66 1.56 -5.74
C PHE A 54 4.52 2.51 -5.39
N GLU A 55 4.40 3.61 -6.12
CA GLU A 55 3.27 4.53 -6.00
C GLU A 55 2.99 5.23 -7.33
N SER A 56 1.74 5.61 -7.55
CA SER A 56 1.37 6.49 -8.66
C SER A 56 1.96 7.88 -8.43
N LYS A 57 2.97 8.26 -9.22
CA LYS A 57 3.48 9.64 -9.24
C LYS A 57 2.48 10.61 -9.88
N THR A 58 1.70 10.09 -10.81
CA THR A 58 0.59 10.78 -11.48
C THR A 58 -0.63 9.88 -11.44
N THR A 59 -1.80 10.44 -11.22
CA THR A 59 -3.07 9.72 -11.24
C THR A 59 -3.26 9.02 -12.59
N LEU A 60 -3.50 7.72 -12.57
CA LEU A 60 -3.80 6.95 -13.78
C LEU A 60 -5.23 7.22 -14.20
N THR A 61 -5.47 7.25 -15.51
CA THR A 61 -6.81 7.51 -16.09
C THR A 61 -7.21 6.37 -16.99
N ASP A 62 -8.43 5.89 -16.84
CA ASP A 62 -9.01 4.86 -17.71
C ASP A 62 -9.66 5.50 -18.97
N PRO A 63 -9.95 4.73 -20.04
CA PRO A 63 -10.67 5.24 -21.22
C PRO A 63 -12.02 5.93 -20.92
N HIS A 64 -12.71 5.55 -19.84
CA HIS A 64 -13.96 6.15 -19.35
C HIS A 64 -13.73 7.34 -18.40
N GLY A 65 -12.49 7.78 -18.24
CA GLY A 65 -12.10 8.93 -17.44
C GLY A 65 -12.05 8.69 -15.93
N ALA A 66 -12.32 7.49 -15.44
CA ALA A 66 -12.08 7.13 -14.05
C ALA A 66 -10.61 7.36 -13.68
N LEU A 67 -10.38 7.67 -12.41
CA LEU A 67 -9.07 8.05 -11.89
C LEU A 67 -8.61 7.05 -10.84
N LEU A 68 -7.33 6.67 -10.88
CA LEU A 68 -6.71 5.77 -9.92
C LEU A 68 -5.40 6.37 -9.39
N ASP A 69 -5.37 6.61 -8.07
CA ASP A 69 -4.12 6.69 -7.32
C ASP A 69 -3.87 5.34 -6.63
N TYR A 70 -2.63 4.87 -6.61
CA TYR A 70 -2.26 3.62 -5.94
C TYR A 70 -0.94 3.72 -5.19
N SER A 71 -0.79 2.86 -4.18
CA SER A 71 0.52 2.59 -3.57
C SER A 71 0.65 1.13 -3.17
N ILE A 72 1.86 0.60 -3.27
CA ILE A 72 2.20 -0.79 -2.94
C ILE A 72 3.37 -0.75 -1.97
N ARG A 73 3.24 -1.44 -0.84
CA ARG A 73 4.26 -1.49 0.22
C ARG A 73 4.36 -2.87 0.86
N GLY A 74 5.43 -3.06 1.62
CA GLY A 74 5.66 -4.29 2.38
C GLY A 74 5.70 -5.52 1.48
N ILE A 75 6.40 -5.43 0.34
CA ILE A 75 6.60 -6.58 -0.55
C ILE A 75 7.68 -7.45 0.10
N GLU A 76 7.26 -8.52 0.78
CA GLU A 76 8.16 -9.43 1.47
C GLU A 76 7.62 -10.86 1.37
N GLY A 77 8.40 -11.76 0.77
CA GLY A 77 8.00 -13.15 0.55
C GLY A 77 6.71 -13.26 -0.27
N SER A 78 5.66 -13.76 0.38
CA SER A 78 4.31 -13.97 -0.18
C SER A 78 3.32 -12.86 0.21
N PHE A 79 3.81 -11.73 0.75
CA PHE A 79 2.99 -10.65 1.28
C PHE A 79 3.18 -9.35 0.52
N ALA A 80 2.09 -8.61 0.29
CA ALA A 80 2.10 -7.22 -0.12
C ALA A 80 0.86 -6.48 0.38
N ASN A 81 0.99 -5.18 0.64
CA ASN A 81 -0.14 -4.30 0.90
C ASN A 81 -0.32 -3.34 -0.28
N ILE A 82 -1.51 -3.35 -0.86
CA ILE A 82 -1.90 -2.52 -2.01
C ILE A 82 -3.00 -1.57 -1.56
N THR A 83 -2.80 -0.28 -1.76
CA THR A 83 -3.79 0.75 -1.48
C THR A 83 -4.26 1.36 -2.78
N PHE A 84 -5.58 1.49 -2.92
CA PHE A 84 -6.23 2.11 -4.07
C PHE A 84 -7.11 3.27 -3.63
N LYS A 85 -7.09 4.32 -4.44
CA LYS A 85 -8.05 5.41 -4.40
C LYS A 85 -8.60 5.60 -5.80
N ILE A 86 -9.85 5.19 -5.99
CA ILE A 86 -10.54 5.19 -7.28
C ILE A 86 -11.62 6.26 -7.24
N GLN A 87 -11.71 7.07 -8.29
CA GLN A 87 -12.82 7.98 -8.52
C GLN A 87 -13.50 7.65 -9.86
N ILE A 88 -14.80 7.39 -9.80
CA ILE A 88 -15.62 7.12 -10.98
C ILE A 88 -16.04 8.44 -11.62
N LYS A 89 -15.94 8.53 -12.95
CA LYS A 89 -16.34 9.72 -13.73
C LYS A 89 -17.50 9.46 -14.69
N GLU A 90 -17.81 8.21 -14.98
CA GLU A 90 -18.90 7.80 -15.87
C GLU A 90 -19.90 6.90 -15.14
N ASN A 91 -21.19 6.99 -15.50
CA ASN A 91 -22.22 6.13 -14.94
C ASN A 91 -22.20 4.74 -15.58
N ASN A 92 -22.50 3.71 -14.80
CA ASN A 92 -22.66 2.33 -15.24
C ASN A 92 -21.40 1.70 -15.87
N VAL A 93 -20.21 2.20 -15.53
CA VAL A 93 -18.93 1.60 -15.92
C VAL A 93 -18.35 0.84 -14.73
N ASN A 94 -18.20 -0.47 -14.87
CA ASN A 94 -17.73 -1.38 -13.81
C ASN A 94 -16.41 -2.10 -14.11
N ASP A 95 -15.95 -2.12 -15.37
CA ASP A 95 -14.65 -2.65 -15.77
C ASP A 95 -13.71 -1.47 -16.07
N LEU A 96 -12.76 -1.22 -15.17
CA LEU A 96 -11.83 -0.11 -15.23
C LEU A 96 -10.44 -0.61 -15.62
N LYS A 97 -9.81 0.06 -16.57
CA LYS A 97 -8.53 -0.35 -17.16
C LYS A 97 -7.54 0.79 -17.12
N PHE A 98 -6.57 0.69 -16.22
CA PHE A 98 -5.55 1.72 -16.02
C PHE A 98 -4.20 1.25 -16.60
N PRO A 99 -3.62 1.99 -17.55
CA PRO A 99 -2.27 1.70 -18.06
C PRO A 99 -1.25 1.69 -16.92
N ASN A 100 -0.40 0.67 -16.89
CA ASN A 100 0.72 0.57 -15.97
C ASN A 100 2.03 0.53 -16.75
N ASP A 101 2.76 1.65 -16.75
CA ASP A 101 4.03 1.77 -17.48
C ASP A 101 5.24 1.27 -16.67
N ASN A 102 5.01 0.74 -15.46
CA ASN A 102 6.08 0.25 -14.59
C ASN A 102 6.16 -1.28 -14.59
N PRO A 103 7.04 -1.89 -15.41
CA PRO A 103 7.17 -3.34 -15.49
C PRO A 103 7.73 -3.97 -14.21
N GLN A 104 8.33 -3.17 -13.30
CA GLN A 104 8.86 -3.69 -12.04
C GLN A 104 7.75 -4.05 -11.04
N ILE A 105 6.55 -3.47 -11.18
CA ILE A 105 5.42 -3.78 -10.29
C ILE A 105 5.02 -5.24 -10.47
N MET A 106 4.78 -5.67 -11.71
CA MET A 106 4.43 -7.06 -11.99
C MET A 106 5.54 -8.01 -11.53
N LYS A 107 6.81 -7.68 -11.82
CA LYS A 107 7.95 -8.49 -11.39
C LYS A 107 8.02 -8.65 -9.86
N ALA A 108 7.71 -7.60 -9.11
CA ALA A 108 7.72 -7.63 -7.65
C ALA A 108 6.51 -8.38 -7.07
N LEU A 109 5.37 -8.39 -7.77
CA LEU A 109 4.17 -9.10 -7.35
C LEU A 109 4.09 -10.53 -7.90
N ASP A 110 4.94 -10.92 -8.85
CA ASP A 110 4.93 -12.24 -9.52
C ASP A 110 5.13 -13.41 -8.54
N SER A 111 5.90 -13.20 -7.47
CA SER A 111 6.08 -14.21 -6.43
C SER A 111 4.89 -14.33 -5.47
N ILE A 112 4.00 -13.33 -5.47
CA ILE A 112 2.85 -13.20 -4.56
C ILE A 112 1.57 -13.64 -5.26
N ILE A 113 1.34 -13.14 -6.48
CA ILE A 113 0.18 -13.46 -7.29
C ILE A 113 0.55 -14.70 -8.10
N ASP A 114 0.32 -15.88 -7.52
CA ASP A 114 0.66 -17.16 -8.13
C ASP A 114 0.00 -17.32 -9.50
N SER A 115 0.81 -17.22 -10.58
CA SER A 115 0.36 -17.35 -11.97
C SER A 115 -0.40 -18.65 -12.30
N GLY A 116 -0.34 -19.67 -11.44
CA GLY A 116 -1.04 -20.95 -11.61
C GLY A 116 -2.46 -21.01 -11.04
N GLN A 117 -2.83 -20.10 -10.13
CA GLN A 117 -4.21 -19.91 -9.67
C GLN A 117 -4.74 -18.60 -10.27
N SER A 118 -6.05 -18.45 -10.45
CA SER A 118 -6.58 -17.25 -11.11
C SER A 118 -6.01 -16.00 -10.43
N ASN A 119 -5.30 -15.14 -11.19
CA ASN A 119 -4.80 -13.83 -10.73
C ASN A 119 -5.94 -12.87 -10.31
N GLN A 120 -7.18 -13.37 -10.23
CA GLN A 120 -8.35 -12.71 -9.71
C GLN A 120 -8.34 -12.77 -8.18
N MET A 121 -8.26 -11.62 -7.55
CA MET A 121 -8.53 -11.49 -6.12
C MET A 121 -9.75 -10.61 -5.93
N ASP A 122 -10.74 -11.12 -5.20
CA ASP A 122 -12.00 -10.43 -4.94
C ASP A 122 -12.04 -9.89 -3.51
N PHE A 123 -12.41 -8.61 -3.36
CA PHE A 123 -12.46 -7.93 -2.07
C PHE A 123 -13.76 -7.15 -1.93
N LEU A 124 -14.41 -7.24 -0.76
CA LEU A 124 -15.51 -6.35 -0.43
C LEU A 124 -14.96 -4.95 -0.12
N VAL A 125 -15.42 -3.95 -0.86
CA VAL A 125 -14.99 -2.57 -0.73
C VAL A 125 -16.17 -1.64 -0.50
N LYS A 126 -15.91 -0.57 0.25
CA LYS A 126 -16.87 0.50 0.49
C LYS A 126 -16.84 1.50 -0.68
N ILE A 127 -18.00 1.77 -1.24
CA ILE A 127 -18.22 2.79 -2.27
C ILE A 127 -18.88 4.00 -1.59
N LYS A 128 -18.12 5.09 -1.49
CA LYS A 128 -18.62 6.37 -0.97
C LYS A 128 -19.39 7.09 -2.08
N LYS A 129 -20.67 7.35 -1.81
CA LYS A 129 -21.54 8.15 -2.68
C LYS A 129 -21.16 9.63 -2.57
N THR A 130 -21.13 10.33 -3.70
CA THR A 130 -21.18 11.80 -3.74
C THR A 130 -22.58 12.33 -3.95
N GLN A 131 -23.49 11.55 -4.54
CA GLN A 131 -24.89 11.94 -4.66
C GLN A 131 -25.58 11.95 -3.29
N THR A 132 -25.95 13.15 -2.84
CA THR A 132 -26.85 13.40 -1.72
C THR A 132 -28.25 12.91 -2.08
N GLY A 133 -28.56 11.66 -1.77
CA GLY A 133 -29.92 11.15 -1.92
C GLY A 133 -30.00 9.67 -2.26
N SER A 134 -29.39 8.79 -1.47
CA SER A 134 -29.84 7.40 -1.51
C SER A 134 -31.21 7.31 -0.85
N THR A 135 -32.20 6.79 -1.57
CA THR A 135 -33.54 6.46 -1.06
C THR A 135 -33.51 5.57 0.19
N ASP A 136 -32.43 4.81 0.38
CA ASP A 136 -32.29 3.82 1.46
C ASP A 136 -31.56 4.33 2.72
N GLY A 137 -31.22 5.63 2.79
CA GLY A 137 -30.56 6.24 3.95
C GLY A 137 -29.12 5.76 4.26
N LYS A 138 -28.54 4.86 3.44
CA LYS A 138 -27.18 4.33 3.64
C LYS A 138 -26.12 5.36 3.23
N LYS A 139 -25.19 5.65 4.14
CA LYS A 139 -24.04 6.57 3.91
C LYS A 139 -23.03 6.05 2.87
N PHE A 140 -23.08 4.77 2.51
CA PHE A 140 -22.19 4.13 1.55
C PHE A 140 -22.84 2.87 0.97
N ARG A 141 -22.26 2.36 -0.12
CA ARG A 141 -22.55 1.03 -0.70
C ARG A 141 -21.38 0.10 -0.53
N VAL A 142 -21.61 -1.18 -0.74
CA VAL A 142 -20.58 -2.21 -0.75
C VAL A 142 -20.56 -2.85 -2.13
N GLY A 143 -19.37 -2.98 -2.72
CA GLY A 143 -19.15 -3.71 -3.96
C GLY A 143 -18.06 -4.76 -3.79
N SER A 144 -18.04 -5.75 -4.68
CA SER A 144 -16.91 -6.64 -4.88
C SER A 144 -15.93 -6.00 -5.86
N LEU A 145 -14.69 -5.78 -5.43
CA LEU A 145 -13.60 -5.34 -6.27
C LEU A 145 -12.75 -6.54 -6.64
N SER A 146 -12.75 -6.90 -7.91
CA SER A 146 -11.84 -7.87 -8.51
C SER A 146 -10.64 -7.15 -9.09
N PHE A 147 -9.45 -7.44 -8.56
CA PHE A 147 -8.21 -6.83 -9.03
C PHE A 147 -7.40 -7.83 -9.85
N PHE A 148 -6.95 -7.40 -11.02
CA PHE A 148 -6.04 -8.11 -11.89
C PHE A 148 -4.91 -7.19 -12.31
N ILE A 149 -3.71 -7.74 -12.37
CA ILE A 149 -2.53 -7.05 -12.86
C ILE A 149 -1.91 -7.83 -14.01
N THR A 150 -1.52 -7.10 -15.04
CA THR A 150 -0.63 -7.58 -16.09
C THR A 150 0.58 -6.66 -16.16
N LYS A 151 1.53 -6.97 -17.05
CA LYS A 151 2.71 -6.13 -17.25
C LYS A 151 2.34 -4.67 -17.57
N ASP A 152 1.27 -4.47 -18.33
CA ASP A 152 0.94 -3.17 -18.94
C ASP A 152 -0.36 -2.56 -18.41
N LEU A 153 -1.10 -3.27 -17.54
CA LEU A 153 -2.45 -2.86 -17.12
C LEU A 153 -2.80 -3.29 -15.69
N PHE A 154 -3.41 -2.38 -14.94
CA PHE A 154 -4.28 -2.72 -13.82
C PHE A 154 -5.74 -2.82 -14.32
N SER A 155 -6.33 -4.01 -14.23
CA SER A 155 -7.76 -4.21 -14.48
C SER A 155 -8.48 -4.32 -13.15
N ILE A 156 -9.46 -3.45 -12.93
CA ILE A 156 -10.26 -3.42 -11.72
C ILE A 156 -11.72 -3.56 -12.13
N LYS A 157 -12.35 -4.65 -11.73
CA LYS A 157 -13.80 -4.85 -11.91
C LYS A 157 -14.50 -4.56 -10.59
N ILE A 158 -15.57 -3.78 -10.60
CA ILE A 158 -16.35 -3.46 -9.41
C ILE A 158 -17.81 -3.81 -9.62
N GLU A 159 -18.26 -4.88 -8.97
CA GLU A 159 -19.64 -5.33 -9.02
C GLU A 159 -20.37 -4.94 -7.74
N SER A 160 -21.54 -4.30 -7.85
CA SER A 160 -22.33 -4.09 -6.64
C SER A 160 -22.91 -5.41 -6.13
N GLN A 161 -23.06 -5.49 -4.81
CA GLN A 161 -23.77 -6.58 -4.13
C GLN A 161 -25.29 -6.38 -4.12
N GLU A 162 -25.78 -5.19 -4.46
CA GLU A 162 -27.21 -4.87 -4.47
C GLU A 162 -27.79 -4.96 -5.90
N ILE A 163 -28.99 -5.53 -6.02
CA ILE A 163 -29.69 -5.64 -7.30
C ILE A 163 -29.98 -4.24 -7.84
N ASN A 164 -29.65 -3.99 -9.12
CA ASN A 164 -29.76 -2.70 -9.81
C ASN A 164 -28.86 -1.58 -9.27
N ASP A 165 -27.83 -1.92 -8.50
CA ASP A 165 -26.88 -0.94 -8.02
C ASP A 165 -25.65 -0.89 -8.93
N ASN A 166 -25.40 0.29 -9.51
CA ASN A 166 -24.34 0.52 -10.49
C ASN A 166 -23.32 1.52 -9.95
N LEU A 167 -22.12 1.56 -10.54
CA LEU A 167 -21.24 2.69 -10.29
C LEU A 167 -21.79 3.96 -10.96
N PHE A 168 -21.70 5.08 -10.25
CA PHE A 168 -22.19 6.38 -10.69
C PHE A 168 -21.05 7.38 -10.69
N ASN A 169 -21.17 8.39 -11.56
CA ASN A 169 -20.26 9.51 -11.61
C ASN A 169 -20.14 10.16 -10.23
N GLY A 170 -18.89 10.31 -9.80
CA GLY A 170 -18.52 10.92 -8.54
C GLY A 170 -18.35 9.90 -7.41
N ASP A 171 -18.69 8.63 -7.61
CA ASP A 171 -18.37 7.61 -6.61
C ASP A 171 -16.88 7.54 -6.33
N GLN A 172 -16.55 7.23 -5.07
CA GLN A 172 -15.19 7.10 -4.61
C GLN A 172 -15.00 5.81 -3.84
N ILE A 173 -13.92 5.11 -4.14
CA ILE A 173 -13.49 3.92 -3.40
C ILE A 173 -12.11 4.23 -2.85
N PHE A 174 -11.93 4.05 -1.55
CA PHE A 174 -10.64 4.09 -0.89
C PHE A 174 -10.48 2.83 -0.08
N THR A 175 -9.52 2.00 -0.44
CA THR A 175 -9.30 0.70 0.19
C THR A 175 -7.82 0.38 0.28
N SER A 176 -7.44 -0.35 1.33
CA SER A 176 -6.11 -0.92 1.49
C SER A 176 -6.27 -2.42 1.72
N ILE A 177 -5.61 -3.21 0.89
CA ILE A 177 -5.75 -4.65 0.80
C ILE A 177 -4.41 -5.26 1.12
N ALA A 178 -4.39 -6.15 2.10
CA ALA A 178 -3.24 -6.99 2.40
C ALA A 178 -3.43 -8.33 1.70
N ILE A 179 -2.49 -8.68 0.83
CA ILE A 179 -2.45 -9.96 0.11
C ILE A 179 -1.39 -10.81 0.78
N HIS A 180 -1.74 -12.05 1.11
CA HIS A 180 -0.80 -13.05 1.59
C HIS A 180 -1.11 -14.39 0.93
N CYS A 181 -0.27 -14.78 -0.02
CA CYS A 181 -0.47 -15.97 -0.85
C CYS A 181 0.70 -16.95 -0.64
N PRO A 182 0.70 -17.71 0.47
CA PRO A 182 1.75 -18.68 0.73
C PRO A 182 1.70 -19.80 -0.31
N LYS A 183 2.85 -20.17 -0.88
CA LYS A 183 2.93 -21.29 -1.82
C LYS A 183 2.70 -22.60 -1.05
N PRO A 184 1.78 -23.48 -1.50
CA PRO A 184 1.64 -24.79 -0.89
C PRO A 184 2.95 -25.54 -1.02
N ASN A 185 3.43 -26.12 0.08
CA ASN A 185 4.69 -26.85 0.14
C ASN A 185 4.48 -28.25 -0.47
N ILE A 186 4.43 -28.33 -1.79
CA ILE A 186 4.30 -29.61 -2.50
C ILE A 186 5.70 -30.23 -2.56
N LYS A 187 5.99 -31.16 -1.64
CA LYS A 187 7.10 -32.09 -1.80
C LYS A 187 6.71 -33.07 -2.91
N LEU A 188 7.34 -32.93 -4.08
CA LEU A 188 7.32 -33.96 -5.12
C LEU A 188 8.28 -35.09 -4.76
#